data_AF-A0A174JLJ3-F1
#
_entry.id   AF-A0A174JLJ3-F1
#
_cell.length_a   1.000
_cell.length_b   1.000
_cell.length_c   1.000
_cell.angle_alpha   90.00
_cell.angle_beta   90.00
_cell.angle_gamma   90.00
#
_symmetry.space_group_name_H-M   'P 1'
#
loop_
_entity.id
_entity.type
_entity.pdbx_description
1 polymer ?
#
loop_
_entity_poly.entity_id
_entity_poly.type
_entity_poly.pdbx_seq_one_letter_code
_entity_poly.pdbx_strand_id
1 'polypeptide(L)' 'MENLHLSYDEVVYKIPYRNLVIMQKDKLHTVYDGEVLTEVSDEDFFKGKVKFDE' A
#
# COMPACT_ATOMS: atom_id res chain seq x y z
N MET A 1 -2.28 16.13 -5.12
CA MET A 1 -3.53 15.86 -5.87
C MET A 1 -3.26 14.87 -7.00
N GLU A 2 -2.29 15.14 -7.87
CA GLU A 2 -1.82 14.15 -8.87
C GLU A 2 -1.42 12.81 -8.26
N ASN A 3 -0.76 12.82 -7.09
CA ASN A 3 -0.37 11.58 -6.40
C ASN A 3 -1.53 10.67 -6.01
N LEU A 4 -2.77 11.18 -5.89
CA LEU A 4 -3.92 10.35 -5.51
C LEU A 4 -4.66 9.76 -6.73
N HIS A 5 -4.28 10.14 -7.96
CA HIS A 5 -4.97 9.74 -9.21
C HIS A 5 -6.50 9.95 -9.16
N LEU A 6 -6.95 11.00 -8.45
CA LEU A 6 -8.36 11.36 -8.34
C LEU A 6 -8.77 12.27 -9.48
N SER A 7 -10.03 12.13 -9.91
CA SER A 7 -10.65 13.01 -10.89
C SER A 7 -11.05 14.35 -10.26
N TYR A 8 -11.23 15.38 -11.10
CA TYR A 8 -11.66 16.71 -10.66
C TYR A 8 -13.01 16.68 -9.92
N ASP A 9 -13.95 15.86 -10.40
CA ASP A 9 -15.27 15.70 -9.80
C ASP A 9 -15.18 15.18 -8.35
N GLU A 10 -14.34 14.17 -8.13
CA GLU A 10 -14.16 13.57 -6.81
C GLU A 10 -13.56 14.54 -5.80
N VAL A 11 -12.58 15.32 -6.23
CA VAL A 11 -11.92 16.31 -5.37
C VAL A 11 -12.88 17.43 -4.98
N VAL A 12 -13.64 17.95 -5.94
CA VAL A 12 -14.39 19.20 -5.75
C VAL A 12 -15.75 18.93 -5.11
N TYR A 13 -16.41 17.85 -5.49
CA TYR A 13 -17.81 17.60 -5.10
C TYR A 13 -18.00 16.45 -4.13
N LYS A 14 -17.05 15.51 -4.02
CA LYS A 14 -17.22 14.29 -3.21
C LYS A 14 -16.37 14.28 -1.94
N ILE A 15 -15.13 14.74 -2.00
CA ILE A 15 -14.17 14.61 -0.91
C ILE A 15 -13.87 15.98 -0.27
N PRO A 16 -14.19 16.18 1.01
CA PRO A 16 -13.80 17.38 1.73
C PRO A 16 -12.27 17.57 1.75
N TYR A 17 -11.82 18.82 1.62
CA TYR A 17 -10.38 19.16 1.54
C TYR A 17 -9.52 18.56 2.67
N ARG A 18 -10.05 18.52 3.91
CA ARG A 18 -9.34 17.94 5.05
C ARG A 18 -8.95 16.47 4.82
N ASN A 19 -9.83 15.68 4.21
CA ASN A 19 -9.59 14.27 3.94
C ASN A 19 -8.55 14.10 2.84
N LEU A 20 -8.58 14.95 1.80
CA LEU A 20 -7.55 14.96 0.76
C LEU A 20 -6.15 15.18 1.32
N VAL A 21 -5.98 16.08 2.29
CA VAL A 21 -4.67 16.35 2.92
C VAL A 21 -4.18 15.15 3.72
N ILE A 22 -5.08 14.45 4.43
CA ILE A 22 -4.74 13.25 5.20
C ILE A 22 -4.34 12.11 4.25
N MET A 23 -5.13 11.86 3.20
CA MET A 23 -4.85 10.82 2.20
C MET A 23 -3.52 11.06 1.46
N GLN A 24 -3.17 12.32 1.19
CA GLN A 24 -1.85 12.64 0.61
C GLN A 24 -0.71 12.31 1.55
N LYS A 25 -0.87 12.57 2.86
CA LYS A 25 0.15 12.25 3.87
C LYS A 25 0.28 10.74 4.09
N ASP A 26 -0.83 10.01 4.07
CA ASP A 26 -0.86 8.55 4.21
C ASP A 26 -0.16 7.85 3.03
N LYS A 27 -0.43 8.26 1.79
CA LYS A 27 0.27 7.72 0.61
C LYS A 27 1.77 8.06 0.60
N LEU A 28 2.16 9.18 1.21
CA LEU A 28 3.57 9.55 1.41
C LEU A 28 4.21 8.84 2.61
N HIS A 29 3.46 8.02 3.36
CA HIS A 29 4.04 7.16 4.38
C HIS A 29 4.79 6.01 3.67
N THR A 30 6.01 6.32 3.23
CA THR A 30 7.00 5.29 2.90
C THR A 30 7.21 4.43 4.13
N VAL A 31 6.92 3.14 4.01
CA VAL A 31 7.28 2.14 5.02
C VAL A 31 8.80 2.18 5.17
N TYR A 32 9.29 2.85 6.22
CA TYR A 32 10.72 3.06 6.42
C TYR A 32 11.47 1.75 6.74
N ASP A 33 10.74 0.71 7.16
CA ASP A 33 11.28 -0.60 7.60
C ASP A 33 10.84 -1.78 6.70
N GLY A 34 10.46 -1.50 5.45
CA GLY A 34 9.55 -2.35 4.66
C GLY A 34 10.10 -3.66 4.09
N GLU A 35 9.68 -4.79 4.67
CA GLU A 35 9.24 -5.94 3.86
C GLU A 35 7.86 -5.62 3.28
N VAL A 36 7.75 -5.64 1.95
CA VAL A 36 6.45 -5.57 1.27
C VAL A 36 5.74 -6.90 1.55
N LEU A 37 4.72 -6.87 2.41
CA LEU A 37 3.89 -8.05 2.66
C LEU A 37 3.11 -8.40 1.39
N THR A 38 3.55 -9.44 0.70
CA THR A 38 2.82 -10.05 -0.40
C THR A 38 1.97 -11.19 0.11
N GLU A 39 0.70 -11.25 -0.29
CA GLU A 39 -0.10 -12.45 -0.06
C GLU A 39 0.51 -13.63 -0.84
N VAL A 40 0.95 -14.64 -0.12
CA VAL A 40 1.49 -15.88 -0.68
C VAL A 40 0.68 -17.07 -0.17
N SER A 41 0.50 -18.07 -1.02
CA SER A 41 -0.12 -19.33 -0.60
C SER A 41 0.82 -20.10 0.33
N ASP A 42 0.27 -20.92 1.23
CA ASP A 42 1.06 -21.78 2.13
C ASP A 42 2.03 -22.65 1.31
N GLU A 43 1.55 -23.21 0.20
CA GLU A 43 2.36 -24.05 -0.69
C GLU A 43 3.60 -23.32 -1.21
N ASP A 44 3.45 -22.05 -1.62
CA ASP A 44 4.55 -21.27 -2.17
C ASP A 44 5.51 -20.75 -1.09
N PHE A 45 5.01 -20.50 0.12
CA PHE A 45 5.84 -20.14 1.27
C PHE A 45 6.75 -21.30 1.71
N PHE A 46 6.23 -22.54 1.72
CA PHE A 46 6.99 -23.70 2.18
C PHE A 46 7.91 -24.29 1.12
N LYS A 47 7.65 -24.14 -0.18
CA LYS A 47 8.52 -24.66 -1.26
C LYS A 47 9.98 -24.17 -1.17
N GLY A 48 10.22 -22.96 -0.65
CA GLY A 48 11.56 -22.35 -0.56
C GLY A 48 12.35 -22.61 0.72
N LYS A 49 11.71 -23.09 1.79
CA LYS A 49 12.34 -23.22 3.13
C LYS A 49 12.69 -24.66 3.53
N VAL A 50 12.36 -25.65 2.70
CA VAL A 50 12.73 -27.07 2.92
C VAL A 50 14.14 -27.32 2.38
N LYS A 51 15.13 -26.67 2.97
CA LYS A 51 16.45 -27.28 3.14
C LYS A 51 16.66 -27.39 4.64
N PHE A 52 16.17 -28.50 5.19
CA PHE A 52 16.63 -28.95 6.49
C PHE A 52 18.08 -29.38 6.28
N ASP A 53 19.03 -28.61 6.80
CA ASP A 53 20.40 -29.10 6.98
C ASP A 53 20.31 -30.32 7.91
N GLU A 54 20.82 -31.45 7.41
CA GLU A 54 20.89 -32.76 8.06
C GLU A 54 21.97 -32.80 9.15
#